data_AF-A0A7G2C180-F1
#
_entry.id   AF-A0A7G2C180-F1
#
_cell.length_a   1.000
_cell.length_b   1.000
_cell.length_c   1.000
_cell.angle_alpha   90.00
_cell.angle_beta   90.00
_cell.angle_gamma   90.00
#
_symmetry.space_group_name_H-M   'P 1'
#
loop_
_entity.id
_entity.type
_entity.pdbx_description
1 polymer ?
#
loop_
_entity_poly.entity_id
_entity_poly.type
_entity_poly.pdbx_seq_one_letter_code
_entity_poly.pdbx_strand_id
1 'polypeptide(L)'
;MVKLCRAEFNRCADEMSRRTAWRKVTCGDLFQRDREWLEGVHHVPPSTFTDKGGTSVTVKYYIFYSDLRQVAELCFSTSSQLDEQEMARMFPKLDFSTGSAISHLQPLVSPQFREEVHSFLWTIHSCDFDVFLGLSDAATGDSMDGVLSTFIRGVNHFVPFPAHLLP
;
A
#
# COMPACT_ATOMS: atom_id res chain seq x y z
N MET A 1 -13.34 9.95 6.18
CA MET A 1 -13.15 9.18 4.92
C MET A 1 -13.39 10.03 3.66
N VAL A 2 -12.32 10.39 2.93
CA VAL A 2 -12.43 10.95 1.56
C VAL A 2 -12.83 9.82 0.63
N LYS A 3 -14.04 9.88 0.09
CA LYS A 3 -14.49 8.94 -0.93
C LYS A 3 -13.91 9.34 -2.28
N LEU A 4 -13.47 8.34 -3.03
CA LEU A 4 -12.93 8.46 -4.37
C LEU A 4 -13.83 7.64 -5.29
N CYS A 5 -14.25 8.17 -6.43
CA CYS A 5 -14.86 7.31 -7.45
C CYS A 5 -13.76 6.68 -8.31
N ARG A 6 -14.11 5.58 -9.01
CA ARG A 6 -13.17 4.86 -9.88
C ARG A 6 -12.52 5.75 -10.94
N ALA A 7 -13.28 6.66 -11.54
CA ALA A 7 -12.74 7.58 -12.55
C ALA A 7 -11.69 8.54 -11.96
N GLU A 8 -11.91 9.03 -10.75
CA GLU A 8 -10.94 9.88 -10.05
C GLU A 8 -9.70 9.09 -9.64
N PHE A 9 -9.87 7.84 -9.17
CA PHE A 9 -8.75 6.95 -8.90
C PHE A 9 -7.88 6.75 -10.14
N ASN A 10 -8.49 6.39 -11.27
CA ASN A 10 -7.78 6.15 -12.52
C ASN A 10 -7.02 7.40 -12.99
N ARG A 11 -7.64 8.60 -12.87
CA ARG A 11 -6.98 9.87 -13.17
C ARG A 11 -5.77 10.12 -12.27
N CYS A 12 -5.94 9.96 -10.95
CA CYS A 12 -4.84 10.15 -10.01
C CYS A 12 -3.73 9.10 -10.21
N ALA A 13 -4.07 7.87 -10.56
CA ALA A 13 -3.10 6.81 -10.85
C ALA A 13 -2.27 7.16 -12.10
N ASP A 14 -2.91 7.69 -13.14
CA ASP A 14 -2.23 8.16 -14.34
C ASP A 14 -1.24 9.29 -14.03
N GLU A 15 -1.66 10.30 -13.27
CA GLU A 15 -0.79 11.38 -12.81
C GLU A 15 0.38 10.88 -11.96
N MET A 16 0.11 9.98 -11.01
CA MET A 16 1.13 9.37 -10.15
C MET A 16 2.19 8.65 -10.96
N SER A 17 1.76 7.87 -11.95
CA SER A 17 2.67 7.08 -12.80
C SER A 17 3.56 7.93 -13.73
N ARG A 18 3.17 9.18 -14.00
CA ARG A 18 3.98 10.14 -14.76
C ARG A 18 5.01 10.87 -13.90
N ARG A 19 4.75 11.00 -12.60
CA ARG A 19 5.58 11.79 -11.66
C ARG A 19 6.55 10.93 -10.85
N THR A 20 6.26 9.65 -10.70
CA THR A 20 6.98 8.74 -9.80
C THR A 20 7.28 7.42 -10.50
N ALA A 21 7.99 6.51 -9.83
CA ALA A 21 8.24 5.17 -10.34
C ALA A 21 7.08 4.18 -10.11
N TRP A 22 5.90 4.65 -9.67
CA TRP A 22 4.70 3.83 -9.68
C TRP A 22 4.30 3.49 -11.12
N ARG A 23 4.12 2.21 -11.41
CA ARG A 23 3.65 1.73 -12.70
C ARG A 23 2.14 1.54 -12.68
N LYS A 24 1.42 2.23 -13.57
CA LYS A 24 0.01 1.94 -13.80
C LYS A 24 -0.13 0.63 -14.58
N VAL A 25 -0.99 -0.26 -14.09
CA VAL A 25 -1.32 -1.52 -14.74
C VAL A 25 -2.81 -1.54 -15.02
N THR A 26 -3.17 -2.04 -16.20
CA THR A 26 -4.56 -2.21 -16.64
C THR A 26 -4.77 -3.68 -16.99
N CYS A 27 -5.81 -4.29 -16.43
CA CYS A 27 -6.20 -5.66 -16.73
C CYS A 27 -7.73 -5.74 -16.92
N GLY A 28 -8.16 -6.37 -18.00
CA GLY A 28 -9.57 -6.64 -18.24
C GLY A 28 -10.06 -7.74 -17.30
N ASP A 29 -11.19 -7.50 -16.64
CA ASP A 29 -11.88 -8.54 -15.87
C ASP A 29 -12.69 -9.49 -16.77
N LEU A 30 -13.25 -10.55 -16.19
CA LEU A 30 -14.09 -11.53 -16.90
C LEU A 30 -15.34 -10.93 -17.55
N PHE A 31 -15.71 -9.71 -17.18
CA PHE A 31 -16.85 -8.96 -17.71
C PHE A 31 -16.41 -7.85 -18.68
N GLN A 32 -15.16 -7.90 -19.18
CA GLN A 32 -14.58 -6.91 -20.09
C GLN A 32 -14.52 -5.49 -19.51
N ARG A 33 -14.48 -5.36 -18.18
CA ARG A 33 -14.22 -4.07 -17.53
C ARG A 33 -12.74 -3.96 -17.24
N ASP A 34 -12.13 -2.86 -17.64
CA ASP A 34 -10.75 -2.58 -17.30
C ASP A 34 -10.63 -2.21 -15.81
N ARG A 35 -9.87 -3.01 -15.07
CA ARG A 35 -9.41 -2.66 -13.72
C ARG A 35 -8.02 -2.05 -13.85
N GLU A 36 -7.83 -0.90 -13.20
CA GLU A 36 -6.54 -0.22 -13.13
C GLU A 36 -6.03 -0.19 -11.69
N TRP A 37 -4.72 -0.33 -11.52
CA TRP A 37 -4.04 -0.19 -10.23
C TRP A 37 -2.62 0.34 -10.42
N LEU A 38 -1.96 0.69 -9.33
CA LEU A 38 -0.54 1.07 -9.32
C LEU A 38 0.31 -0.05 -8.73
N GLU A 39 1.49 -0.26 -9.30
CA GLU A 39 2.52 -1.16 -8.78
C GLU A 39 3.82 -0.42 -8.51
N GLY A 40 4.42 -0.68 -7.35
CA GLY A 40 5.70 -0.12 -6.94
C GLY A 40 6.65 -1.22 -6.51
N VAL A 41 7.95 -1.01 -6.70
CA VAL A 41 8.98 -1.99 -6.32
C VAL A 41 10.01 -1.34 -5.41
N HIS A 42 10.37 -2.06 -4.35
CA HIS A 42 11.42 -1.69 -3.42
C HIS A 42 12.31 -2.91 -3.12
N HIS A 43 13.62 -2.75 -3.34
CA HIS A 43 14.61 -3.75 -2.96
C HIS A 43 15.12 -3.43 -1.56
N VAL A 44 14.77 -4.29 -0.60
CA VAL A 44 15.10 -4.15 0.82
C VAL A 44 16.36 -4.97 1.13
N PRO A 45 17.42 -4.35 1.67
CA PRO A 45 18.63 -5.08 2.02
C PRO A 45 18.40 -6.03 3.22
N PRO A 46 19.18 -7.12 3.33
CA PRO A 46 19.04 -8.11 4.41
C PRO A 46 19.06 -7.49 5.82
N SER A 47 19.94 -6.50 6.01
CA SER A 47 20.12 -5.80 7.28
C SER A 47 18.87 -5.11 7.82
N THR A 48 17.84 -4.90 6.98
CA THR A 48 16.58 -4.27 7.41
C THR A 48 15.65 -5.26 8.13
N PHE A 49 15.74 -6.55 7.83
CA PHE A 49 14.78 -7.54 8.35
C PHE A 49 15.42 -8.74 9.05
N THR A 50 16.72 -8.98 8.87
CA THR A 50 17.42 -10.11 9.50
C THR A 50 18.85 -9.74 9.94
N ASP A 51 19.23 -10.24 11.13
CA ASP A 51 20.61 -10.09 11.66
C ASP A 51 21.54 -11.20 11.16
N LYS A 52 20.98 -12.25 10.54
CA LYS A 52 21.71 -13.46 10.15
C LYS A 52 22.44 -13.33 8.80
N GLY A 53 22.41 -12.14 8.20
CA GLY A 53 22.76 -11.96 6.79
C GLY A 53 21.72 -12.61 5.85
N GLY A 54 21.88 -12.45 4.54
CA GLY A 54 20.93 -13.03 3.58
C GLY A 54 20.98 -12.36 2.21
N THR A 55 19.99 -12.69 1.38
CA THR A 55 19.73 -12.05 0.09
C THR A 55 18.72 -10.94 0.23
N SER A 56 18.86 -9.87 -0.56
CA SER A 56 17.88 -8.79 -0.59
C SER A 56 16.48 -9.31 -0.93
N VAL A 57 15.46 -8.72 -0.30
CA VAL A 57 14.06 -9.03 -0.56
C VAL A 57 13.48 -7.96 -1.45
N THR A 58 12.75 -8.36 -2.48
CA THR A 58 11.97 -7.43 -3.27
C THR A 58 10.56 -7.35 -2.70
N VAL A 59 10.18 -6.17 -2.23
CA VAL A 59 8.81 -5.84 -1.87
C VAL A 59 8.14 -5.25 -3.09
N LYS A 60 7.03 -5.86 -3.51
CA LYS A 60 6.11 -5.30 -4.51
C LYS A 60 4.91 -4.72 -3.79
N TYR A 61 4.64 -3.45 -4.01
CA TYR A 61 3.46 -2.74 -3.50
C TYR A 61 2.42 -2.63 -4.59
N TYR A 62 1.15 -2.67 -4.18
CA TYR A 62 0.00 -2.55 -5.07
C TYR A 62 -0.99 -1.58 -4.44
N ILE A 63 -1.44 -0.58 -5.19
CA ILE A 63 -2.53 0.30 -4.77
C ILE A 63 -3.74 0.01 -5.65
N PHE A 64 -4.74 -0.64 -5.07
CA PHE A 64 -5.99 -0.97 -5.73
C PHE A 64 -7.08 0.04 -5.38
N TYR A 65 -8.13 0.07 -6.19
CA TYR A 65 -9.37 0.77 -5.86
C TYR A 65 -10.41 -0.23 -5.33
N SER A 66 -10.97 0.05 -4.15
CA SER A 66 -12.03 -0.74 -3.54
C SER A 66 -13.41 -0.19 -3.94
N ASP A 67 -14.15 -0.90 -4.80
CA ASP A 67 -15.51 -0.46 -5.18
C ASP A 67 -16.46 -0.42 -3.98
N LEU A 68 -16.31 -1.36 -3.05
CA LEU A 68 -17.17 -1.48 -1.88
C LEU A 68 -17.01 -0.30 -0.92
N ARG A 69 -15.77 0.13 -0.69
CA ARG A 69 -15.44 1.19 0.27
C ARG A 69 -15.24 2.56 -0.39
N GLN A 70 -15.10 2.60 -1.72
CA GLN A 70 -14.83 3.81 -2.51
C GLN A 70 -13.56 4.53 -2.06
N VAL A 71 -12.49 3.76 -1.82
CA VAL A 71 -11.18 4.23 -1.36
C VAL A 71 -10.05 3.47 -2.04
N ALA A 72 -8.84 4.01 -2.00
CA ALA A 72 -7.63 3.28 -2.34
C ALA A 72 -7.29 2.24 -1.25
N GLU A 73 -6.68 1.12 -1.61
CA GLU A 73 -6.21 0.09 -0.69
C GLU A 73 -4.76 -0.29 -1.02
N LEU A 74 -3.88 -0.30 -0.01
CA LEU A 74 -2.50 -0.74 -0.18
C LEU A 74 -2.38 -2.23 0.17
N CYS A 75 -1.78 -2.96 -0.77
CA CYS A 75 -1.34 -4.33 -0.58
C CYS A 75 0.15 -4.45 -0.88
N PHE A 76 0.78 -5.53 -0.40
CA PHE A 76 2.15 -5.84 -0.77
C PHE A 76 2.44 -7.35 -0.73
N SER A 77 3.53 -7.73 -1.41
CA SER A 77 4.09 -9.08 -1.40
C SER A 77 5.61 -9.01 -1.35
N THR A 78 6.25 -10.02 -0.78
CA THR A 78 7.70 -10.19 -0.74
C THR A 78 8.15 -11.28 -1.70
N SER A 79 9.33 -11.13 -2.31
CA SER A 79 9.88 -12.14 -3.24
C SER A 79 10.28 -13.45 -2.57
N SER A 80 10.47 -13.44 -1.25
CA SER A 80 10.71 -14.61 -0.42
C SER A 80 9.67 -14.68 0.69
N GLN A 81 9.43 -15.89 1.21
CA GLN A 81 8.67 -16.04 2.45
C GLN A 81 9.51 -15.49 3.60
N LEU A 82 8.90 -14.61 4.38
CA LEU A 82 9.46 -14.06 5.61
C LEU A 82 8.61 -14.57 6.77
N ASP A 83 9.26 -14.89 7.89
CA ASP A 83 8.52 -15.18 9.11
C ASP A 83 7.93 -13.91 9.74
N GLU A 84 7.08 -14.08 10.76
CA GLU A 84 6.40 -12.96 11.42
C GLU A 84 7.38 -11.96 12.05
N GLN A 85 8.52 -12.43 12.57
CA GLN A 85 9.53 -11.57 13.19
C GLN A 85 10.26 -10.74 12.13
N GLU A 86 10.60 -11.34 11.00
CA GLU A 86 11.21 -10.67 9.84
C GLU A 86 10.25 -9.63 9.24
N MET A 87 8.96 -9.97 9.11
CA MET A 87 7.91 -9.06 8.66
C MET A 87 7.73 -7.88 9.61
N ALA A 88 7.69 -8.13 10.93
CA ALA A 88 7.59 -7.08 11.94
C ALA A 88 8.84 -6.18 11.98
N ARG A 89 10.04 -6.71 11.70
CA ARG A 89 11.25 -5.89 11.56
C ARG A 89 11.21 -5.02 10.31
N MET A 90 10.76 -5.57 9.19
CA MET A 90 10.64 -4.85 7.92
C MET A 90 9.57 -3.75 7.99
N PHE A 91 8.48 -4.00 8.70
CA PHE A 91 7.35 -3.10 8.86
C PHE A 91 6.96 -2.93 10.34
N PRO A 92 7.79 -2.22 11.14
CA PRO A 92 7.66 -2.16 12.60
C PRO A 92 6.43 -1.40 13.10
N LYS A 93 5.69 -0.76 12.20
CA LYS A 93 4.49 0.02 12.49
C LYS A 93 3.21 -0.64 11.97
N LEU A 94 3.30 -1.87 11.48
CA LEU A 94 2.17 -2.67 11.06
C LEU A 94 1.91 -3.79 12.07
N ASP A 95 0.64 -4.08 12.30
CA ASP A 95 0.22 -5.17 13.17
C ASP A 95 -0.09 -6.41 12.31
N PHE A 96 0.71 -7.46 12.50
CA PHE A 96 0.55 -8.77 11.84
C PHE A 96 -0.15 -9.80 12.73
N SER A 97 -0.57 -9.43 13.95
CA SER A 97 -1.12 -10.36 14.91
C SER A 97 -2.49 -10.88 14.48
N THR A 98 -2.68 -12.20 14.61
CA THR A 98 -3.94 -12.86 14.20
C THR A 98 -4.93 -13.05 15.35
N GLY A 99 -4.75 -12.41 16.52
CA GLY A 99 -5.69 -12.65 17.63
C GLY A 99 -5.38 -12.17 19.05
N SER A 100 -4.49 -11.21 19.30
CA SER A 100 -4.32 -10.70 20.67
C SER A 100 -4.07 -9.19 20.70
N ALA A 101 -5.03 -8.48 21.31
CA ALA A 101 -5.00 -7.04 21.58
C ALA A 101 -4.57 -6.17 20.39
N ILE A 102 -5.52 -5.92 19.47
CA ILE A 102 -5.35 -4.93 18.40
C ILE A 102 -4.87 -3.62 19.03
N SER A 103 -3.64 -3.24 18.74
CA SER A 103 -3.17 -1.91 19.09
C SER A 103 -3.90 -0.92 18.19
N HIS A 104 -4.85 -0.15 18.73
CA HIS A 104 -5.59 0.87 17.97
C HIS A 104 -4.70 1.96 17.32
N LEU A 105 -3.38 1.89 17.50
CA LEU A 105 -2.39 2.82 16.98
C LEU A 105 -1.66 2.31 15.72
N GLN A 106 -1.72 1.01 15.42
CA GLN A 106 -1.04 0.41 14.26
C GLN A 106 -2.05 -0.22 13.31
N PRO A 107 -1.92 -0.01 11.98
CA PRO A 107 -2.82 -0.61 11.01
C PRO A 107 -2.72 -2.13 11.01
N LEU A 108 -3.87 -2.78 11.03
CA LEU A 108 -3.93 -4.23 10.92
C LEU A 108 -3.57 -4.66 9.49
N VAL A 109 -2.78 -5.74 9.39
CA VAL A 109 -2.40 -6.35 8.11
C VAL A 109 -2.75 -7.82 8.13
N SER A 110 -3.42 -8.28 7.08
CA SER A 110 -3.72 -9.71 6.92
C SER A 110 -3.59 -10.15 5.47
N PRO A 111 -3.34 -11.45 5.22
CA PRO A 111 -3.34 -11.97 3.86
C PRO A 111 -4.78 -11.91 3.30
N GLN A 112 -4.92 -11.43 2.07
CA GLN A 112 -6.16 -11.46 1.29
C GLN A 112 -5.86 -11.88 -0.14
N PHE A 113 -6.75 -12.68 -0.72
CA PHE A 113 -6.66 -13.00 -2.15
C PHE A 113 -7.08 -11.77 -2.98
N ARG A 114 -6.28 -11.44 -4.00
CA ARG A 114 -6.58 -10.40 -4.99
C ARG A 114 -6.77 -11.03 -6.35
N GLU A 115 -7.94 -10.81 -6.93
CA GLU A 115 -8.29 -11.33 -8.26
C GLU A 115 -7.41 -10.70 -9.34
N GLU A 116 -7.11 -9.40 -9.22
CA GLU A 116 -6.36 -8.60 -10.19
C GLU A 116 -4.99 -9.21 -10.53
N VAL A 117 -4.36 -9.85 -9.54
CA VAL A 117 -3.02 -10.44 -9.65
C VAL A 117 -3.02 -11.96 -9.40
N HIS A 118 -4.21 -12.56 -9.23
CA HIS A 118 -4.40 -13.98 -8.91
C HIS A 118 -3.47 -14.52 -7.80
N SER A 119 -3.29 -13.75 -6.72
CA SER A 119 -2.37 -14.10 -5.63
C SER A 119 -2.90 -13.63 -4.27
N PHE A 120 -2.42 -14.27 -3.21
CA PHE A 120 -2.55 -13.72 -1.86
C PHE A 120 -1.54 -12.60 -1.66
N LEU A 121 -2.01 -11.46 -1.14
CA LEU A 121 -1.19 -10.31 -0.78
C LEU A 121 -1.45 -9.93 0.68
N TRP A 122 -0.43 -9.40 1.35
CA TRP A 122 -0.62 -8.70 2.61
C TRP A 122 -1.38 -7.42 2.36
N THR A 123 -2.55 -7.29 2.98
CA THR A 123 -3.44 -6.14 2.79
C THR A 123 -3.51 -5.34 4.07
N ILE A 124 -3.28 -4.03 3.95
CA ILE A 124 -3.47 -3.09 5.06
C ILE A 124 -4.96 -2.75 5.12
N HIS A 125 -5.60 -3.04 6.25
CA HIS A 125 -7.04 -2.92 6.36
C HIS A 125 -7.50 -1.48 6.34
N SER A 126 -8.50 -1.19 5.50
CA SER A 126 -8.93 0.18 5.27
C SER A 126 -9.84 0.78 6.35
N CYS A 127 -10.16 0.04 7.40
CA CYS A 127 -10.90 0.55 8.56
C CYS A 127 -10.06 1.50 9.43
N ASP A 128 -8.74 1.52 9.26
CA ASP A 128 -7.82 2.41 9.98
C ASP A 128 -7.56 3.73 9.21
N PHE A 129 -8.29 4.00 8.12
CA PHE A 129 -8.02 5.11 7.19
C PHE A 129 -8.25 6.51 7.73
N ASP A 130 -9.14 6.69 8.71
CA ASP A 130 -9.34 8.01 9.32
C ASP A 130 -8.07 8.48 10.07
N VAL A 131 -7.22 7.54 10.51
CA VAL A 131 -5.87 7.84 11.05
C VAL A 131 -4.92 8.31 9.94
N PHE A 132 -4.91 7.65 8.78
CA PHE A 132 -4.02 8.02 7.67
C PHE A 132 -4.32 9.42 7.10
N LEU A 133 -5.60 9.77 6.99
CA LEU A 133 -6.03 11.05 6.45
C LEU A 133 -5.85 12.18 7.48
N GLY A 134 -6.17 11.94 8.76
CA GLY A 134 -5.93 12.93 9.82
C GLY A 134 -4.45 13.30 9.99
N LEU A 135 -3.53 12.38 9.72
CA LEU A 135 -2.09 12.64 9.69
C LEU A 135 -1.64 13.45 8.48
N SER A 136 -2.34 13.35 7.34
CA SER A 136 -2.03 14.11 6.13
C SER A 136 -2.59 15.54 6.18
N ASP A 137 -3.80 15.72 6.71
CA ASP A 137 -4.42 17.06 6.87
C ASP A 137 -3.60 17.97 7.80
N ALA A 138 -2.89 17.39 8.79
CA ALA A 138 -1.98 18.13 9.67
C ALA A 138 -0.67 18.55 8.97
N ALA A 139 -0.31 17.92 7.85
CA ALA A 139 0.99 18.09 7.19
C ALA A 139 0.94 19.06 5.98
N THR A 140 -0.24 19.35 5.41
CA THR A 140 -0.36 20.18 4.21
C THR A 140 -1.49 21.20 4.33
N GLY A 141 -1.16 22.40 4.78
CA GLY A 141 -1.93 23.59 4.40
C GLY A 141 -1.67 23.87 2.92
N ASP A 142 -2.72 23.82 2.10
CA ASP A 142 -2.76 24.16 0.68
C ASP A 142 -1.68 23.57 -0.25
N SER A 143 -2.03 22.50 -0.97
CA SER A 143 -2.08 22.53 -2.44
C SER A 143 -2.63 21.21 -2.98
N MET A 144 -3.25 21.27 -4.16
CA MET A 144 -3.89 20.18 -4.89
C MET A 144 -2.93 19.04 -5.32
N ASP A 145 -2.29 18.34 -4.40
CA ASP A 145 -1.77 17.01 -4.68
C ASP A 145 -2.92 16.00 -4.53
N GLY A 146 -3.23 15.27 -5.60
CA GLY A 146 -4.42 14.41 -5.69
C GLY A 146 -4.55 13.40 -4.55
N VAL A 147 -5.77 12.87 -4.36
CA VAL A 147 -6.13 11.96 -3.24
C VAL A 147 -5.15 10.79 -3.05
N LEU A 148 -4.57 10.26 -4.13
CA LEU A 148 -3.56 9.19 -4.04
C LEU A 148 -2.22 9.66 -3.47
N SER A 149 -1.81 10.90 -3.72
CA SER A 149 -0.59 11.46 -3.14
C SER A 149 -0.72 11.60 -1.62
N THR A 150 -1.85 12.15 -1.16
CA THR A 150 -2.24 12.22 0.26
C THR A 150 -2.26 10.84 0.89
N PHE A 151 -2.88 9.86 0.22
CA PHE A 151 -2.90 8.48 0.66
C PHE A 151 -1.50 7.87 0.82
N ILE A 152 -0.64 7.98 -0.20
CA ILE A 152 0.73 7.44 -0.16
C ILE A 152 1.53 8.10 0.96
N ARG A 153 1.43 9.42 1.15
CA ARG A 153 2.11 10.13 2.24
C ARG A 153 1.62 9.68 3.61
N GLY A 154 0.32 9.51 3.78
CA GLY A 154 -0.26 9.00 5.03
C GLY A 154 0.21 7.58 5.35
N VAL A 155 0.20 6.69 4.36
CA VAL A 155 0.65 5.30 4.54
C VAL A 155 2.17 5.19 4.67
N ASN A 156 2.95 6.12 4.10
CA ASN A 156 4.41 6.16 4.25
C ASN A 156 4.86 6.25 5.72
N HIS A 157 4.00 6.77 6.61
CA HIS A 157 4.29 6.77 8.03
C HIS A 157 4.46 5.35 8.59
N PHE A 158 3.76 4.37 8.02
CA PHE A 158 3.69 2.98 8.48
C PHE A 158 4.45 2.02 7.58
N VAL A 159 4.46 2.29 6.27
CA VAL A 159 5.16 1.52 5.25
C VAL A 159 6.31 2.37 4.71
N PRO A 160 7.58 2.01 4.92
CA PRO A 160 8.71 2.83 4.49
C PRO A 160 8.90 2.72 2.97
N PHE A 161 8.23 3.59 2.21
CA PHE A 161 8.43 3.65 0.76
C PHE A 161 9.81 4.27 0.45
N PRO A 162 10.50 3.77 -0.57
CA PRO A 162 11.71 4.41 -1.08
C PRO A 162 11.35 5.73 -1.79
N ALA A 163 12.31 6.66 -1.85
CA ALA A 163 12.08 8.02 -2.35
C ALA A 163 11.48 8.07 -3.77
N HIS A 164 11.79 7.11 -4.66
CA HIS A 164 11.25 7.06 -6.02
C HIS A 164 9.75 6.71 -6.09
N LEU A 165 9.16 6.21 -5.01
CA LEU A 165 7.73 5.93 -4.90
C LEU A 165 6.97 7.01 -4.12
N LEU A 166 7.64 8.06 -3.66
CA LEU A 166 7.00 9.17 -2.96
C LEU A 166 6.57 10.29 -3.94
N PRO A 167 5.38 10.90 -3.75
CA PRO A 167 4.81 11.92 -4.64
C PRO A 167 5.30 13.35 -4.38
#